data_AF-A0A9X6ZWH3-F1
#
_entry.id   AF-A0A9X6ZWH3-F1
#
_cell.length_a   1.000
_cell.length_b   1.000
_cell.length_c   1.000
_cell.angle_alpha   90.00
_cell.angle_beta   90.00
_cell.angle_gamma   90.00
#
_symmetry.space_group_name_H-M   'P 1'
#
loop_
_entity.id
_entity.type
_entity.pdbx_description
1 polymer ?
#
loop_
_entity_poly.entity_id
_entity_poly.type
_entity_poly.pdbx_seq_one_letter_code
_entity_poly.pdbx_strand_id
1 'polypeptide(L)'
;MTKFTAEEKLAAVQSYLEGVGGYDAVGASMGAASTIRTWVIQYKHNGVEAFIKSYASYSAQFKLDVLNYMNEQGTSSDEAAAIFNIPSSGLIRKWRKQFASQGTDALQSKKRDV
;
A
#
# COMPACT_ATOMS: atom_id res chain seq x y z
N MET A 1 -3.46 14.99 9.22
CA MET A 1 -2.43 14.51 10.17
C MET A 1 -2.32 13.00 10.03
N THR A 2 -1.10 12.44 9.97
CA THR A 2 -0.93 10.98 10.04
C THR A 2 -1.13 10.55 11.48
N LYS A 3 -2.09 9.66 11.73
CA LYS A 3 -2.46 9.20 13.09
C LYS A 3 -1.32 8.49 13.83
N PHE A 4 -0.36 7.93 13.09
CA PHE A 4 0.79 7.19 13.62
C PHE A 4 2.09 7.62 12.95
N THR A 5 3.18 7.71 13.73
CA THR A 5 4.54 7.99 13.25
C THR A 5 5.17 6.76 12.58
N ALA A 6 6.33 6.93 11.93
CA ALA A 6 7.03 5.79 11.33
C ALA A 6 7.57 4.84 12.40
N GLU A 7 8.03 5.39 13.52
CA GLU A 7 8.56 4.68 14.68
C GLU A 7 7.47 3.85 15.36
N GLU A 8 6.27 4.41 15.56
CA GLU A 8 5.13 3.67 16.13
C GLU A 8 4.73 2.48 15.25
N LYS A 9 4.77 2.65 13.92
CA LYS A 9 4.49 1.56 12.98
C LYS A 9 5.56 0.48 13.03
N LEU A 10 6.83 0.86 13.07
CA LEU A 10 7.95 -0.06 13.17
C LEU A 10 7.88 -0.87 14.46
N ALA A 11 7.62 -0.23 15.59
CA ALA A 11 7.48 -0.91 16.88
C ALA A 11 6.35 -1.95 16.87
N ALA A 12 5.20 -1.61 16.28
CA ALA A 12 4.08 -2.52 16.15
C ALA A 12 4.41 -3.72 15.24
N VAL A 13 5.10 -3.50 14.12
CA VAL A 13 5.54 -4.59 13.24
C VAL A 13 6.54 -5.50 13.93
N GLN A 14 7.53 -4.95 14.64
CA GLN A 14 8.51 -5.75 15.39
C GLN A 14 7.83 -6.62 16.45
N SER A 15 6.90 -6.05 17.22
CA SER A 15 6.14 -6.80 18.23
C SER A 15 5.39 -8.00 17.62
N TYR A 16 4.83 -7.85 16.41
CA TYR A 16 4.22 -8.95 15.68
C TYR A 16 5.26 -9.99 15.23
N LEU A 17 6.40 -9.57 14.69
CA LEU A 17 7.44 -10.46 14.19
C LEU A 17 8.13 -11.26 15.32
N GLU A 18 8.25 -10.66 16.50
CA GLU A 18 8.78 -11.30 17.71
C GLU A 18 7.78 -12.27 18.38
N GLY A 19 6.55 -12.36 17.86
CA GLY A 19 5.54 -13.30 18.37
C GLY A 19 4.88 -12.86 19.67
N VAL A 20 4.95 -11.57 20.03
CA VAL A 20 4.31 -11.00 21.24
C VAL A 20 2.78 -11.16 21.20
N GLY A 21 2.20 -11.26 20.00
CA GLY A 21 0.80 -11.61 19.79
C GLY A 21 0.35 -11.48 18.33
N GLY A 22 -0.90 -11.85 18.07
CA GLY A 22 -1.54 -11.65 16.76
C GLY A 22 -1.86 -10.17 16.48
N TYR A 23 -2.39 -9.88 15.29
CA TYR A 23 -2.73 -8.51 14.87
C TYR A 23 -3.64 -7.77 15.85
N ASP A 24 -4.61 -8.47 16.43
CA ASP A 24 -5.55 -7.89 17.40
C ASP A 24 -4.86 -7.52 18.71
N ALA A 25 -3.96 -8.38 19.20
CA ALA A 25 -3.21 -8.14 20.43
C ALA A 25 -2.25 -6.94 20.27
N VAL A 26 -1.51 -6.91 19.16
CA VAL A 26 -0.59 -5.81 18.84
C VAL A 26 -1.35 -4.50 18.59
N GLY A 27 -2.50 -4.58 17.93
CA GLY A 27 -3.30 -3.42 17.56
C GLY A 27 -4.23 -2.88 18.66
N ALA A 28 -4.43 -3.62 19.76
CA ALA A 28 -5.38 -3.27 20.81
C ALA A 28 -5.06 -1.92 21.46
N SER A 29 -3.80 -1.67 21.80
CA SER A 29 -3.34 -0.41 22.40
C SER A 29 -3.44 0.79 21.46
N MET A 30 -3.42 0.54 20.15
CA MET A 30 -3.44 1.56 19.09
C MET A 30 -4.83 1.77 18.47
N GLY A 31 -5.80 0.89 18.79
CA GLY A 31 -7.10 0.82 18.11
C GLY A 31 -6.96 0.60 16.60
N ALA A 32 -5.98 -0.21 16.18
CA ALA A 32 -5.52 -0.28 14.79
C ALA A 32 -5.21 -1.70 14.29
N ALA A 33 -5.86 -2.73 14.84
CA ALA A 33 -5.61 -4.15 14.50
C ALA A 33 -5.59 -4.45 12.98
N SER A 34 -6.60 -3.98 12.25
CA SER A 34 -6.67 -4.12 10.78
C SER A 34 -5.53 -3.38 10.04
N THR A 35 -4.97 -2.35 10.67
CA THR A 35 -3.85 -1.56 10.12
C THR A 35 -2.51 -2.23 10.38
N ILE A 36 -2.36 -2.98 11.48
CA ILE A 36 -1.16 -3.77 11.78
C ILE A 36 -0.89 -4.80 10.68
N ARG A 37 -1.93 -5.50 10.22
CA ARG A 37 -1.79 -6.45 9.10
C ARG A 37 -1.18 -5.77 7.86
N THR A 38 -1.68 -4.59 7.51
CA THR A 38 -1.16 -3.79 6.38
C THR A 38 0.30 -3.40 6.59
N TRP A 39 0.68 -2.91 7.78
CA TRP A 39 2.07 -2.53 8.06
C TRP A 39 3.03 -3.72 8.03
N VAL A 40 2.59 -4.89 8.50
CA VAL A 40 3.40 -6.11 8.43
C VAL A 40 3.62 -6.53 6.97
N ILE A 41 2.59 -6.46 6.11
CA ILE A 41 2.75 -6.75 4.67
C ILE A 41 3.69 -5.73 4.04
N GLN A 42 3.48 -4.43 4.28
CA GLN A 42 4.34 -3.37 3.76
C GLN A 42 5.80 -3.57 4.15
N TYR A 43 6.07 -3.88 5.43
CA TYR A 43 7.40 -4.13 5.93
C TYR A 43 8.03 -5.39 5.35
N LYS A 44 7.27 -6.48 5.19
CA LYS A 44 7.79 -7.71 4.57
C LYS A 44 8.23 -7.51 3.12
N HIS A 45 7.59 -6.59 2.39
CA HIS A 45 7.91 -6.31 0.99
C HIS A 45 8.94 -5.18 0.79
N ASN A 46 8.88 -4.13 1.62
CA ASN A 46 9.65 -2.90 1.41
C ASN A 46 10.60 -2.56 2.58
N GLY A 47 10.64 -3.40 3.62
CA GLY A 47 11.41 -3.12 4.84
C GLY A 47 10.97 -1.82 5.52
N VAL A 48 11.95 -1.08 6.07
CA VAL A 48 11.72 0.19 6.76
C VAL A 48 11.20 1.29 5.81
N GLU A 49 11.51 1.20 4.51
CA GLU A 49 11.09 2.17 3.50
C GLU A 49 9.57 2.26 3.36
N ALA A 50 8.85 1.20 3.74
CA ALA A 50 7.39 1.18 3.89
C ALA A 50 6.84 2.38 4.68
N PHE A 51 7.59 2.88 5.66
CA PHE A 51 7.11 3.90 6.60
C PHE A 51 7.70 5.29 6.35
N ILE A 52 8.60 5.41 5.37
CA ILE A 52 9.14 6.70 4.93
C ILE A 52 8.09 7.36 4.03
N LYS A 53 7.65 8.57 4.39
CA LYS A 53 6.69 9.32 3.57
C LYS A 53 7.32 9.63 2.21
N SER A 54 6.75 9.08 1.13
CA SER A 54 7.04 9.51 -0.23
C SER A 54 5.81 10.17 -0.85
N TYR A 55 6.00 11.32 -1.49
CA TYR A 55 5.01 11.89 -2.39
C TYR A 55 5.20 11.23 -3.75
N ALA A 56 4.62 10.05 -3.91
CA ALA A 56 4.77 9.28 -5.14
C ALA A 56 3.87 9.83 -6.26
N SER A 57 4.49 10.41 -7.28
CA SER A 57 3.91 10.42 -8.63
C SER A 57 4.10 9.02 -9.22
N TYR A 58 3.01 8.31 -9.48
CA TYR A 58 3.07 6.99 -10.11
C TYR A 58 3.13 7.16 -11.63
N SER A 59 4.20 6.65 -12.26
CA SER A 59 4.32 6.59 -13.71
C SER A 59 3.25 5.66 -14.30
N ALA A 60 2.93 5.82 -15.58
CA ALA A 60 2.00 4.91 -16.26
C ALA A 60 2.51 3.46 -16.22
N GLN A 61 3.82 3.27 -16.40
CA GLN A 61 4.47 1.96 -16.31
C GLN A 61 4.27 1.33 -14.93
N PHE A 62 4.56 2.07 -13.86
CA PHE A 62 4.35 1.56 -12.51
C PHE A 62 2.89 1.14 -12.27
N LYS A 63 1.93 1.96 -12.72
CA LYS A 63 0.49 1.60 -12.59
C LYS A 63 0.17 0.32 -13.35
N LEU A 64 0.75 0.12 -14.53
CA LEU A 64 0.56 -1.07 -15.33
C LEU A 64 1.18 -2.30 -14.65
N ASP A 65 2.39 -2.17 -14.12
CA ASP A 65 3.09 -3.25 -13.40
C ASP A 65 2.29 -3.71 -12.17
N VAL A 66 1.70 -2.76 -11.43
CA VAL A 66 0.79 -3.08 -10.30
C VAL A 66 -0.43 -3.86 -10.79
N LEU A 67 -1.07 -3.44 -11.88
CA LEU A 67 -2.26 -4.12 -12.40
C LEU A 67 -1.92 -5.52 -12.94
N ASN A 68 -0.77 -5.69 -13.59
CA ASN A 68 -0.29 -6.99 -14.08
C ASN A 68 0.03 -7.92 -12.91
N TYR A 69 0.75 -7.44 -11.90
CA TYR A 69 1.02 -8.20 -10.68
C TYR A 69 -0.27 -8.72 -10.03
N MET A 70 -1.32 -7.90 -9.98
CA MET A 70 -2.62 -8.35 -9.45
C MET A 70 -3.23 -9.48 -10.25
N ASN A 71 -3.14 -9.43 -11.58
CA ASN A 71 -3.70 -10.47 -12.45
C ASN A 71 -2.89 -11.77 -12.33
N GLU A 72 -1.56 -11.67 -12.24
CA GLU A 72 -0.66 -12.83 -12.15
C GLU A 72 -0.73 -13.51 -10.77
N GLN A 73 -0.78 -12.73 -9.69
CA GLN A 73 -0.75 -13.24 -8.32
C GLN A 73 -2.15 -13.40 -7.70
N GLY A 74 -3.20 -13.00 -8.39
CA GLY A 74 -4.58 -13.05 -7.89
C GLY A 74 -4.84 -12.15 -6.69
N THR A 75 -4.04 -11.10 -6.48
CA THR A 75 -4.14 -10.24 -5.30
C THR A 75 -5.29 -9.24 -5.39
N SER A 76 -5.89 -8.94 -4.23
CA SER A 76 -6.89 -7.89 -4.10
C SER A 76 -6.28 -6.49 -4.20
N SER A 77 -7.10 -5.47 -4.46
CA SER A 77 -6.61 -4.07 -4.50
C SER A 77 -6.04 -3.63 -3.16
N ASP A 78 -6.51 -4.19 -2.05
CA ASP A 78 -6.01 -3.87 -0.71
C ASP A 78 -4.64 -4.50 -0.46
N GLU A 79 -4.44 -5.75 -0.89
CA GLU A 79 -3.14 -6.42 -0.83
C GLU A 79 -2.12 -5.76 -1.74
N ALA A 80 -2.48 -5.47 -3.00
CA ALA A 80 -1.58 -4.76 -3.91
C ALA A 80 -1.22 -3.37 -3.37
N ALA A 81 -2.17 -2.64 -2.76
CA ALA A 81 -1.88 -1.36 -2.15
C ALA A 81 -0.88 -1.48 -0.99
N ALA A 82 -0.98 -2.53 -0.18
CA ALA A 82 -0.01 -2.82 0.87
C ALA A 82 1.37 -3.19 0.27
N ILE A 83 1.41 -4.05 -0.74
CA ILE A 83 2.67 -4.52 -1.36
C ILE A 83 3.44 -3.36 -1.99
N PHE A 84 2.77 -2.53 -2.80
CA PHE A 84 3.38 -1.44 -3.55
C PHE A 84 3.43 -0.11 -2.80
N ASN A 85 3.17 -0.13 -1.49
CA ASN A 85 3.12 1.05 -0.62
C ASN A 85 2.23 2.19 -1.18
N ILE A 86 1.07 1.83 -1.73
CA ILE A 86 0.08 2.77 -2.26
C ILE A 86 -0.88 3.14 -1.13
N PRO A 87 -1.11 4.44 -0.87
CA PRO A 87 -1.85 4.88 0.33
C PRO A 87 -3.33 4.50 0.33
N SER A 88 -3.88 4.11 -0.82
CA SER A 88 -5.28 3.70 -0.93
C SER A 88 -5.49 2.70 -2.06
N SER A 89 -6.16 1.59 -1.76
CA SER A 89 -6.67 0.65 -2.77
C SER A 89 -7.66 1.31 -3.74
N GLY A 90 -8.27 2.43 -3.35
CA GLY A 90 -9.08 3.28 -4.24
C GLY A 90 -8.29 3.82 -5.44
N LEU A 91 -6.99 4.09 -5.29
CA LEU A 91 -6.12 4.50 -6.40
C LEU A 91 -5.96 3.36 -7.42
N ILE A 92 -5.74 2.14 -6.95
CA ILE A 92 -5.61 0.95 -7.80
C ILE A 92 -6.93 0.68 -8.54
N ARG A 93 -8.07 0.77 -7.84
CA ARG A 93 -9.39 0.65 -8.46
C ARG A 93 -9.60 1.70 -9.56
N LYS A 94 -9.11 2.92 -9.35
CA LYS A 94 -9.14 3.98 -10.37
C LYS A 94 -8.26 3.64 -11.58
N TRP A 95 -7.03 3.17 -11.37
CA TRP A 95 -6.14 2.75 -12.47
C TRP A 95 -6.75 1.61 -13.28
N ARG A 96 -7.34 0.62 -12.61
CA ARG A 96 -8.04 -0.47 -13.29
C ARG A 96 -9.17 0.04 -14.18
N LYS A 97 -9.99 0.98 -13.69
CA LYS A 97 -11.05 1.60 -14.49
C LYS A 97 -10.49 2.39 -15.68
N GLN A 98 -9.42 3.15 -15.48
CA GLN A 98 -8.75 3.91 -16.54
C GLN A 98 -8.22 2.96 -17.63
N PHE A 99 -7.51 1.92 -17.23
CA PHE A 99 -6.97 0.91 -18.13
C PHE A 99 -8.07 0.18 -18.91
N ALA A 100 -9.16 -0.24 -18.25
CA ALA A 100 -10.29 -0.88 -18.92
C ALA A 100 -11.01 0.02 -19.92
N SER A 101 -10.97 1.35 -19.74
CA SER A 101 -11.67 2.30 -20.61
C SER A 101 -10.90 2.70 -21.86
N GLN A 102 -9.56 2.81 -21.78
CA GLN A 102 -8.75 3.43 -22.84
C GLN A 102 -7.33 2.83 -22.93
N GLY A 103 -7.09 1.66 -22.34
CA GLY A 103 -5.78 0.99 -22.34
C GLY A 103 -4.70 1.74 -21.54
N THR A 104 -3.44 1.48 -21.88
CA THR A 104 -2.26 2.03 -21.19
C THR A 104 -2.19 3.56 -21.22
N ASP A 105 -2.71 4.19 -22.26
CA ASP A 105 -2.62 5.64 -22.44
C ASP A 105 -3.42 6.42 -21.39
N ALA A 106 -4.50 5.85 -20.87
CA ALA A 106 -5.26 6.45 -19.75
C ALA A 106 -4.60 6.32 -18.38
N LEU A 107 -3.54 5.52 -18.25
CA LEU A 107 -2.73 5.47 -17.03
C LEU A 107 -1.73 6.63 -16.95
N GLN A 108 -1.51 7.35 -18.06
CA GLN A 108 -0.72 8.57 -18.05
C GLN A 108 -1.36 9.59 -17.10
N SER A 109 -0.57 10.11 -16.17
CA SER A 109 -1.02 11.21 -15.33
C SER A 109 -1.27 12.41 -16.24
N LYS A 110 -2.52 12.89 -16.33
CA LYS A 110 -2.82 14.14 -17.03
C LYS A 110 -1.95 15.23 -16.41
N LYS A 111 -0.95 15.72 -17.16
CA LYS A 111 -0.33 17.00 -16.83
C LYS A 111 -1.49 18.00 -16.74
N ARG A 112 -1.62 18.69 -15.61
CA ARG A 112 -2.33 19.95 -15.62
C ARG A 112 -1.42 20.87 -16.43
N ASP A 113 -1.83 21.19 -17.64
CA ASP A 113 -1.30 22.35 -18.34
C ASP A 113 -1.56 23.56 -17.42
N VAL A 114 -0.47 24.24 -17.03
CA VAL A 114 -0.50 25.54 -16.35
C VAL A 114 -0.42 26.61 -17.42
#